data_AF-A0A2N4YC81-F1
#
_entry.id   AF-A0A2N4YC81-F1
#
_cell.length_a   1.000
_cell.length_b   1.000
_cell.length_c   1.000
_cell.angle_alpha   90.00
_cell.angle_beta   90.00
_cell.angle_gamma   90.00
#
_symmetry.space_group_name_H-M   'P 1'
#
loop_
_entity.id
_entity.type
_entity.pdbx_description
1 polymer ?
#
loop_
_entity_poly.entity_id
_entity_poly.type
_entity_poly.pdbx_seq_one_letter_code
_entity_poly.pdbx_strand_id
1 'polypeptide(L)'
;MTHLSRMASATLLAAMLASPALAQSADISTITCADLATMDQDGITTLLFWIDGYMGGQAQDPTFDLDRLSANIDGAIALCQQNPGSSVMDALYTAENG
;
A
#
# COMPACT_ATOMS: atom_id res chain seq x y z
N MET A 1 -39.54 36.48 -11.55
CA MET A 1 -38.85 35.58 -12.50
C MET A 1 -37.40 36.02 -12.77
N THR A 2 -36.67 36.50 -11.76
CA THR A 2 -35.26 36.96 -11.90
C THR A 2 -34.28 36.20 -10.99
N HIS A 3 -34.78 35.40 -10.04
CA HIS A 3 -33.94 34.61 -9.11
C HIS A 3 -33.67 33.18 -9.60
N LEU A 4 -34.54 32.62 -10.45
CA LEU A 4 -34.39 31.26 -10.97
C LEU A 4 -33.18 31.13 -11.92
N SER A 5 -32.81 32.22 -12.58
CA SER A 5 -31.67 32.28 -13.51
C SER A 5 -30.31 32.31 -12.79
N ARG A 6 -30.26 32.78 -11.52
CA ARG A 6 -29.03 32.82 -10.72
C ARG A 6 -28.66 31.47 -10.09
N MET A 7 -29.64 30.60 -9.85
CA MET A 7 -29.39 29.27 -9.26
C MET A 7 -28.96 28.23 -10.30
N ALA A 8 -29.25 28.47 -11.59
CA ALA A 8 -28.86 27.56 -12.68
C ALA A 8 -27.34 27.56 -12.98
N SER A 9 -26.60 28.60 -12.56
CA SER A 9 -25.16 28.72 -12.85
C SER A 9 -24.25 28.04 -11.82
N ALA A 10 -24.77 27.67 -10.64
CA ALA A 10 -23.94 27.08 -9.58
C ALA A 10 -23.78 25.55 -9.69
N THR A 11 -24.71 24.85 -10.35
CA THR A 11 -24.71 23.39 -10.46
C THR A 11 -23.74 22.85 -11.52
N LEU A 12 -23.40 23.63 -12.55
CA LEU A 12 -22.44 23.21 -13.59
C LEU A 12 -20.99 23.18 -13.09
N LEU A 13 -20.65 23.94 -12.04
CA LEU A 13 -19.28 23.97 -11.51
C LEU A 13 -18.96 22.75 -10.62
N ALA A 14 -19.96 22.16 -9.96
CA ALA A 14 -19.77 21.02 -9.06
C ALA A 14 -19.44 19.71 -9.80
N ALA A 15 -19.93 19.56 -11.05
CA ALA A 15 -19.68 18.37 -11.85
C ALA A 15 -18.24 18.29 -12.38
N MET A 16 -17.52 19.42 -12.46
CA MET A 16 -16.12 19.46 -12.92
C MET A 16 -15.10 19.10 -11.83
N LEU A 17 -15.54 18.97 -10.57
CA LEU A 17 -14.69 18.59 -9.43
C LEU A 17 -14.71 17.09 -9.14
N ALA A 18 -15.57 16.32 -9.81
CA ALA A 18 -15.61 14.87 -9.69
C ALA A 18 -14.56 14.25 -10.64
N SER A 19 -13.28 14.43 -10.34
CA SER A 19 -12.25 13.58 -10.93
C SER A 19 -12.50 12.15 -10.49
N PRO A 20 -12.57 11.16 -11.40
CA PRO A 20 -12.60 9.77 -10.98
C PRO A 20 -11.32 9.49 -10.20
N ALA A 21 -11.45 9.13 -8.93
CA ALA A 21 -10.36 8.51 -8.19
C ALA A 21 -10.13 7.13 -8.83
N LEU A 22 -9.32 7.09 -9.89
CA LEU A 22 -8.83 5.85 -10.45
C LEU A 22 -7.90 5.23 -9.41
N ALA A 23 -8.43 4.31 -8.61
CA ALA A 23 -7.59 3.46 -7.77
C ALA A 23 -6.62 2.73 -8.69
N GLN A 24 -5.33 3.07 -8.60
CA GLN A 24 -4.29 2.38 -9.32
C GLN A 24 -4.19 0.96 -8.74
N SER A 25 -4.50 -0.06 -9.54
CA SER A 25 -4.26 -1.45 -9.16
C SER A 25 -2.78 -1.76 -9.34
N ALA A 26 -2.13 -2.26 -8.29
CA ALA A 26 -0.74 -2.73 -8.35
C ALA A 26 -0.68 -4.22 -8.05
N ASP A 27 0.15 -4.95 -8.79
CA ASP A 27 0.52 -6.31 -8.43
C ASP A 27 1.68 -6.25 -7.44
N ILE A 28 1.36 -6.41 -6.15
CA ILE A 28 2.32 -6.30 -5.05
C ILE A 28 3.46 -7.31 -5.17
N SER A 29 3.21 -8.48 -5.80
CA SER A 29 4.26 -9.50 -5.96
C SER A 29 5.43 -9.03 -6.83
N THR A 30 5.21 -8.01 -7.66
CA THR A 30 6.21 -7.45 -8.58
C THR A 30 7.03 -6.30 -8.01
N ILE A 31 6.67 -5.78 -6.82
CA ILE A 31 7.39 -4.67 -6.20
C ILE A 31 8.73 -5.16 -5.68
N THR A 32 9.81 -4.54 -6.14
CA THR A 32 11.18 -4.95 -5.77
C THR A 32 11.67 -4.23 -4.53
N CYS A 33 12.69 -4.80 -3.88
CA CYS A 33 13.41 -4.15 -2.79
C CYS A 33 14.07 -2.83 -3.22
N ALA A 34 14.42 -2.67 -4.50
CA ALA A 34 14.89 -1.41 -5.05
C ALA A 34 13.77 -0.34 -5.11
N ASP A 35 12.55 -0.73 -5.47
CA ASP A 35 11.39 0.18 -5.46
C ASP A 35 11.09 0.64 -4.04
N LEU A 36 11.12 -0.29 -3.07
CA LEU A 36 10.92 -0.01 -1.64
C LEU A 36 11.89 1.07 -1.14
N ALA A 37 13.16 1.03 -1.56
CA ALA A 37 14.17 2.01 -1.17
C ALA A 37 13.90 3.45 -1.68
N THR A 38 13.00 3.60 -2.64
CA THR A 38 12.59 4.91 -3.18
C THR A 38 11.26 5.42 -2.61
N MET A 39 10.53 4.57 -1.86
CA MET A 39 9.26 4.94 -1.25
C MET A 39 9.48 5.84 -0.03
N ASP A 40 8.47 6.66 0.26
CA ASP A 40 8.41 7.37 1.54
C ASP A 40 7.97 6.43 2.67
N GLN A 41 8.08 6.90 3.91
CA GLN A 41 7.79 6.10 5.09
C GLN A 41 6.35 5.58 5.12
N ASP A 42 5.39 6.39 4.65
CA ASP A 42 3.98 6.02 4.61
C ASP A 42 3.73 4.92 3.57
N GLY A 43 4.34 5.03 2.40
CA GLY A 43 4.30 4.00 1.35
C GLY A 43 4.93 2.68 1.79
N ILE A 44 6.11 2.74 2.42
CA ILE A 44 6.78 1.57 3.00
C ILE A 44 5.86 0.89 4.03
N THR A 45 5.33 1.66 4.98
CA THR A 45 4.47 1.13 6.06
C THR A 45 3.20 0.49 5.49
N THR A 46 2.55 1.17 4.53
CA THR A 46 1.33 0.66 3.89
C THR A 46 1.58 -0.64 3.14
N LEU A 47 2.68 -0.71 2.38
CA LEU A 47 3.05 -1.90 1.62
C LEU A 47 3.34 -3.08 2.55
N LEU A 48 4.21 -2.89 3.54
CA LEU A 48 4.61 -3.97 4.44
C LEU A 48 3.44 -4.47 5.30
N PHE A 49 2.59 -3.56 5.78
CA PHE A 49 1.38 -3.93 6.52
C PHE A 49 0.39 -4.73 5.65
N TRP A 50 0.25 -4.35 4.38
CA TRP A 50 -0.59 -5.10 3.44
C TRP A 50 -0.04 -6.51 3.20
N ILE A 51 1.27 -6.66 3.05
CA ILE A 51 1.91 -7.97 2.82
C ILE A 51 1.75 -8.88 4.05
N ASP A 52 2.01 -8.38 5.27
CA ASP A 52 1.80 -9.14 6.52
C ASP A 52 0.34 -9.59 6.65
N GLY A 53 -0.62 -8.69 6.38
CA GLY A 53 -2.04 -9.03 6.39
C GLY A 53 -2.43 -10.06 5.32
N TYR A 54 -1.83 -9.98 4.13
CA TYR A 54 -2.02 -10.98 3.07
C TYR A 54 -1.51 -12.36 3.52
N MET A 55 -0.33 -12.42 4.13
CA MET A 55 0.27 -13.67 4.63
C MET A 55 -0.53 -14.26 5.79
N GLY A 56 -0.98 -13.43 6.74
CA GLY A 56 -1.90 -13.84 7.80
C GLY A 56 -3.21 -14.41 7.24
N GLY A 57 -3.78 -13.77 6.20
CA GLY A 57 -4.95 -14.27 5.49
C GLY A 57 -4.74 -15.64 4.85
N GLN A 58 -3.59 -15.85 4.20
CA GLN A 58 -3.19 -17.14 3.61
C GLN A 58 -2.98 -18.23 4.69
N ALA A 59 -2.45 -17.84 5.86
CA ALA A 59 -2.23 -18.72 7.00
C ALA A 59 -3.50 -18.99 7.84
N GLN A 60 -4.62 -18.32 7.52
CA GLN A 60 -5.81 -18.26 8.39
C GLN A 60 -5.50 -17.80 9.82
N ASP A 61 -4.49 -16.94 9.99
CA ASP A 61 -4.13 -16.33 11.25
C ASP A 61 -4.73 -14.92 11.34
N PRO A 62 -5.76 -14.71 12.20
CA PRO A 62 -6.34 -13.38 12.41
C PRO A 62 -5.57 -12.56 13.46
N THR A 63 -4.46 -13.07 14.00
CA THR A 63 -3.73 -12.44 15.10
C THR A 63 -2.93 -11.25 14.61
N PHE A 64 -3.18 -10.10 15.24
CA PHE A 64 -2.37 -8.91 15.08
C PHE A 64 -1.35 -8.81 16.22
N ASP A 65 -0.09 -9.00 15.88
CA ASP A 65 1.05 -8.93 16.81
C ASP A 65 2.05 -7.89 16.28
N LEU A 66 2.14 -6.75 16.98
CA LEU A 66 3.00 -5.64 16.60
C LEU A 66 4.50 -5.96 16.75
N ASP A 67 4.86 -6.76 17.74
CA ASP A 67 6.26 -7.11 17.98
C ASP A 67 6.76 -8.06 16.90
N ARG A 68 5.93 -9.06 16.54
CA ARG A 68 6.16 -9.94 15.38
C ARG A 68 6.28 -9.14 14.09
N LEU A 69 5.33 -8.25 13.82
CA LEU A 69 5.32 -7.41 12.62
C LEU A 69 6.61 -6.57 12.54
N SER A 70 7.02 -5.92 13.63
CA SER A 70 8.24 -5.12 13.66
C SER A 70 9.48 -5.98 13.35
N ALA A 71 9.58 -7.17 13.95
CA ALA A 71 10.71 -8.07 13.72
C ALA A 71 10.77 -8.56 12.26
N ASN A 72 9.62 -8.91 11.67
CA ASN A 72 9.52 -9.35 10.28
C ASN A 72 9.93 -8.23 9.32
N ILE A 73 9.47 -7.00 9.57
CA ILE A 73 9.85 -5.81 8.79
C ILE A 73 11.36 -5.58 8.84
N ASP A 74 11.96 -5.61 10.03
CA ASP A 74 13.41 -5.42 10.19
C ASP A 74 14.20 -6.51 9.43
N GLY A 75 13.77 -7.78 9.54
CA GLY A 75 14.35 -8.89 8.79
C GLY A 75 14.22 -8.73 7.28
N ALA A 76 13.06 -8.30 6.79
CA ALA A 76 12.83 -8.06 5.37
C ALA A 76 13.65 -6.89 4.82
N ILE A 77 13.79 -5.80 5.59
CA ILE A 77 14.67 -4.69 5.21
C ILE A 77 16.12 -5.18 5.08
N ALA A 78 16.60 -6.00 6.03
CA ALA A 78 17.94 -6.57 5.96
C ALA A 78 18.14 -7.50 4.75
N LEU A 79 17.14 -8.30 4.39
CA LEU A 79 17.16 -9.13 3.18
C LEU A 79 17.11 -8.29 1.90
N CYS A 80 16.28 -7.24 1.88
CA CYS A 80 16.16 -6.32 0.77
C CYS A 80 17.46 -5.56 0.49
N GLN A 81 18.20 -5.17 1.53
CA GLN A 81 19.52 -4.54 1.37
C GLN A 81 20.54 -5.48 0.73
N GLN A 82 20.43 -6.80 0.94
CA GLN A 82 21.34 -7.79 0.37
C GLN A 82 21.00 -8.11 -1.09
N ASN A 83 19.72 -8.04 -1.49
CA ASN A 83 19.28 -8.31 -2.84
C ASN A 83 18.21 -7.30 -3.32
N PRO A 84 18.61 -6.14 -3.86
CA PRO A 84 17.66 -5.13 -4.31
C PRO A 84 16.71 -5.59 -5.43
N GLY A 85 17.05 -6.66 -6.16
CA GLY A 85 16.23 -7.19 -7.24
C GLY A 85 15.15 -8.18 -6.82
N SER A 86 15.14 -8.65 -5.56
CA SER A 86 14.08 -9.55 -5.08
C SER A 86 12.78 -8.81 -4.84
N SER A 87 11.66 -9.54 -4.89
CA SER A 87 10.37 -9.03 -4.44
C SER A 87 10.41 -8.70 -2.95
N VAL A 88 9.78 -7.60 -2.56
CA VAL A 88 9.56 -7.26 -1.13
C VAL A 88 8.75 -8.35 -0.45
N MET A 89 7.80 -8.94 -1.19
CA MET A 89 6.95 -10.03 -0.69
C MET A 89 7.76 -11.28 -0.35
N ASP A 90 8.73 -11.65 -1.19
CA ASP A 90 9.62 -12.79 -0.92
C ASP A 90 10.54 -12.52 0.28
N ALA A 91 11.02 -11.28 0.41
CA ALA A 91 11.84 -10.87 1.55
C ALA A 91 11.07 -10.96 2.87
N LEU A 92 9.82 -10.47 2.91
CA LEU A 92 8.97 -10.56 4.10
C LEU A 92 8.59 -12.01 4.42
N TYR A 93 8.22 -12.80 3.40
CA TYR A 93 7.92 -14.23 3.57
C TYR A 93 9.11 -14.98 4.18
N THR A 94 10.32 -14.69 3.69
CA THR A 94 11.54 -15.31 4.20
C THR A 94 11.82 -14.89 5.64
N ALA A 95 11.61 -13.61 5.98
CA ALA A 95 11.79 -13.10 7.33
C ALA A 95 10.79 -13.71 8.33
N GLU A 96 9.56 -13.97 7.89
CA GLU A 96 8.50 -14.58 8.71
C GLU A 96 8.71 -16.07 9.00
N ASN A 97 9.37 -16.79 8.10
CA ASN A 97 9.37 -18.26 8.07
C ASN A 97 10.78 -18.91 8.14
N GLY A 98 11.85 -18.11 8.24
CA GLY A 98 13.25 -18.56 8.28
C GLY A 98 13.93 -18.30 9.62
#